data_AF-A0A6G0XLL2-F1
#
_entry.id   AF-A0A6G0XLL2-F1
#
_cell.length_a   1.000
_cell.length_b   1.000
_cell.length_c   1.000
_cell.angle_alpha   90.00
_cell.angle_beta   90.00
_cell.angle_gamma   90.00
#
_symmetry.space_group_name_H-M   'P 1'
#
loop_
_entity.id
_entity.type
_entity.pdbx_description
1 polymer ?
#
loop_
_entity_poly.entity_id
_entity_poly.type
_entity_poly.pdbx_seq_one_letter_code
_entity_poly.pdbx_strand_id
1 'polypeptide(L)'
;MRVGAAKLGNRMLEKCPQWLAFVEGNARSHTVQINGRSFDYYDWWGGGLQLAGTYPLTLQVQSKIVWAPHYYSPSVYPQYFLVRSAQARAPGSPLLPGYVEWSDEELLNVVQTTAQDMFGYLRNVQGGAIVFGEFGGLYSLDAHPQKTSQRVIQDCMKIMKQPGYAGGYMWSLNPESGYGYNPSDTSGYWQEGLLQSDWVTANTEYLKALEILDDMTNLQPFPCYVP
;
A
#
# COMPACT_ATOMS: atom_id res chain seq x y z
N MET A 1 -16.08 -7.63 6.90
CA MET A 1 -14.77 -8.27 7.07
C MET A 1 -14.79 -9.39 8.11
N ARG A 2 -14.87 -9.09 9.43
CA ARG A 2 -14.68 -10.06 10.54
C ARG A 2 -15.34 -11.45 10.34
N VAL A 3 -16.66 -11.50 10.16
CA VAL A 3 -17.40 -12.77 10.08
C VAL A 3 -16.97 -13.61 8.86
N GLY A 4 -16.85 -12.96 7.69
CA GLY A 4 -16.43 -13.63 6.45
C GLY A 4 -15.00 -14.15 6.54
N ALA A 5 -14.07 -13.29 6.99
CA ALA A 5 -12.66 -13.65 7.15
C ALA A 5 -12.49 -14.81 8.15
N ALA A 6 -13.19 -14.79 9.29
CA ALA A 6 -13.13 -15.88 10.26
C ALA A 6 -13.64 -17.21 9.69
N LYS A 7 -14.77 -17.17 8.98
CA LYS A 7 -15.36 -18.37 8.38
C LYS A 7 -14.42 -19.01 7.34
N LEU A 8 -13.86 -18.20 6.45
CA LEU A 8 -12.93 -18.67 5.41
C LEU A 8 -11.60 -19.13 6.00
N GLY A 9 -11.00 -18.33 6.91
CA GLY A 9 -9.74 -18.66 7.57
C GLY A 9 -9.84 -19.97 8.37
N ASN A 10 -10.92 -20.16 9.14
CA ASN A 10 -11.11 -21.41 9.90
C ASN A 10 -11.31 -22.62 8.97
N ARG A 11 -12.04 -22.46 7.86
CA ARG A 11 -12.24 -23.55 6.89
C ARG A 11 -10.93 -23.94 6.21
N MET A 12 -10.10 -22.96 5.85
CA MET A 12 -8.76 -23.19 5.29
C MET A 12 -7.88 -23.92 6.30
N LEU A 13 -7.82 -23.45 7.54
CA LEU A 13 -6.95 -24.00 8.58
C LEU A 13 -7.38 -25.40 9.05
N GLU A 14 -8.65 -25.77 8.89
CA GLU A 14 -9.13 -27.14 9.12
C GLU A 14 -8.40 -28.17 8.25
N LYS A 15 -8.02 -27.79 7.01
CA LYS A 15 -7.33 -28.67 6.07
C LYS A 15 -5.83 -28.37 5.97
N CYS A 16 -5.45 -27.10 6.13
CA CYS A 16 -4.08 -26.62 5.98
C CYS A 16 -3.62 -25.92 7.26
N PRO A 17 -3.39 -26.65 8.38
CA PRO A 17 -3.08 -26.02 9.68
C PRO A 17 -1.73 -25.29 9.70
N GLN A 18 -0.86 -25.53 8.72
CA GLN A 18 0.43 -24.84 8.58
C GLN A 18 0.31 -23.48 7.89
N TRP A 19 -0.76 -23.22 7.14
CA TRP A 19 -0.92 -21.97 6.40
C TRP A 19 -1.18 -20.77 7.32
N LEU A 20 -1.08 -19.58 6.74
CA LEU A 20 -1.44 -18.29 7.33
C LEU A 20 -2.64 -17.72 6.57
N ALA A 21 -3.51 -17.00 7.27
CA ALA A 21 -4.63 -16.27 6.70
C ALA A 21 -4.24 -14.80 6.51
N PHE A 22 -3.99 -14.41 5.26
CA PHE A 22 -3.79 -13.02 4.87
C PHE A 22 -5.17 -12.36 4.74
N VAL A 23 -5.38 -11.27 5.48
CA VAL A 23 -6.67 -10.59 5.60
C VAL A 23 -6.52 -9.14 5.20
N GLU A 24 -7.01 -8.83 4.01
CA GLU A 24 -7.16 -7.46 3.52
C GLU A 24 -8.26 -6.70 4.27
N GLY A 25 -8.25 -5.38 4.12
CA GLY A 25 -9.31 -4.47 4.53
C GLY A 25 -10.49 -4.41 3.56
N ASN A 26 -11.45 -3.54 3.87
CA ASN A 26 -12.46 -3.11 2.91
C ASN A 26 -12.09 -1.72 2.36
N ALA A 27 -13.05 -0.95 1.86
CA ALA A 27 -12.85 0.47 1.62
C ALA A 27 -14.11 1.28 1.89
N ARG A 28 -13.94 2.43 2.55
CA ARG A 28 -14.98 3.41 2.88
C ARG A 28 -14.41 4.83 2.83
N SER A 29 -15.32 5.80 2.94
CA SER A 29 -14.93 7.21 3.12
C SER A 29 -14.58 7.47 4.57
N HIS A 30 -13.49 8.20 4.77
CA HIS A 30 -12.93 8.57 6.06
C HIS A 30 -12.44 10.03 6.04
N THR A 31 -12.19 10.56 7.23
CA THR A 31 -11.56 11.86 7.42
C THR A 31 -10.35 11.68 8.30
N VAL A 32 -9.19 12.17 7.86
CA VAL A 32 -7.92 12.12 8.60
C VAL A 32 -7.41 13.53 8.87
N GLN A 33 -6.77 13.73 10.02
CA GLN A 33 -6.07 14.98 10.34
C GLN A 33 -4.58 14.81 10.03
N ILE A 34 -4.06 15.67 9.15
CA ILE A 34 -2.64 15.69 8.78
C ILE A 34 -2.15 17.13 8.93
N ASN A 35 -1.14 17.34 9.78
CA ASN A 35 -0.55 18.66 10.04
C ASN A 35 -1.59 19.76 10.37
N GLY A 36 -2.59 19.41 11.19
CA GLY A 36 -3.66 20.33 11.60
C GLY A 36 -4.70 20.63 10.53
N ARG A 37 -4.67 19.94 9.38
CA ARG A 37 -5.66 20.05 8.32
C ARG A 37 -6.44 18.75 8.17
N SER A 38 -7.75 18.91 7.98
CA SER A 38 -8.67 17.82 7.69
C SER A 38 -8.62 17.43 6.21
N PHE A 39 -8.51 16.13 5.93
CA PHE A 39 -8.62 15.56 4.60
C PHE A 39 -9.68 14.48 4.58
N ASP A 40 -10.65 14.62 3.69
CA ASP A 40 -11.57 13.53 3.36
C ASP A 40 -10.92 12.65 2.29
N TYR A 41 -11.00 11.35 2.48
CA TYR A 41 -10.43 10.37 1.57
C TYR A 41 -11.29 9.11 1.50
N TYR A 42 -11.08 8.32 0.46
CA TYR A 42 -11.63 6.97 0.36
C TYR A 42 -10.47 6.00 0.51
N ASP A 43 -10.61 4.95 1.31
CA ASP A 43 -9.52 3.98 1.48
C ASP A 43 -9.08 3.42 0.12
N TRP A 44 -7.81 3.03 0.03
CA TRP A 44 -7.42 2.08 -1.00
C TRP A 44 -8.26 0.82 -0.85
N TRP A 45 -8.71 0.23 -1.96
CA TRP A 45 -9.39 -1.06 -1.91
C TRP A 45 -8.48 -2.10 -1.29
N GLY A 46 -8.94 -2.75 -0.23
CA GLY A 46 -8.11 -3.66 0.57
C GLY A 46 -7.35 -2.96 1.71
N GLY A 47 -7.36 -1.63 1.81
CA GLY A 47 -6.64 -0.86 2.84
C GLY A 47 -7.44 -0.58 4.12
N GLY A 48 -8.77 -0.55 4.04
CA GLY A 48 -9.65 -0.12 5.15
C GLY A 48 -9.77 -1.15 6.28
N LEU A 49 -8.95 -1.01 7.32
CA LEU A 49 -8.89 -1.88 8.50
C LEU A 49 -9.21 -1.14 9.82
N GLN A 50 -9.74 0.07 9.77
CA GLN A 50 -10.02 0.93 10.94
C GLN A 50 -10.96 0.30 11.97
N LEU A 51 -11.89 -0.55 11.53
CA LEU A 51 -12.84 -1.24 12.42
C LEU A 51 -12.32 -2.57 12.98
N ALA A 52 -11.15 -3.04 12.53
CA ALA A 52 -10.60 -4.32 12.99
C ALA A 52 -10.15 -4.26 14.46
N GLY A 53 -9.67 -3.12 14.96
CA GLY A 53 -9.35 -2.94 16.38
C GLY A 53 -10.59 -2.91 17.27
N THR A 54 -11.71 -2.35 16.80
CA THR A 54 -12.99 -2.37 17.54
C THR A 54 -13.65 -3.74 17.51
N TYR A 55 -13.53 -4.45 16.38
CA TYR A 55 -14.11 -5.76 16.17
C TYR A 55 -13.01 -6.77 15.81
N PRO A 56 -12.20 -7.21 16.79
CA PRO A 56 -11.03 -8.03 16.54
C PRO A 56 -11.41 -9.34 15.85
N LEU A 57 -10.53 -9.77 14.95
CA LEU A 57 -10.65 -11.04 14.25
C LEU A 57 -9.98 -12.15 15.06
N THR A 58 -10.67 -13.26 15.29
CA THR A 58 -10.09 -14.45 15.92
C THR A 58 -10.34 -15.67 15.03
N LEU A 59 -9.32 -16.51 14.88
CA LEU A 59 -9.39 -17.82 14.24
C LEU A 59 -9.31 -18.92 15.31
N GLN A 60 -9.80 -20.11 14.98
CA GLN A 60 -9.77 -21.28 15.87
C GLN A 60 -8.33 -21.74 16.15
N VAL A 61 -7.45 -21.63 15.15
CA VAL A 61 -6.01 -21.85 15.32
C VAL A 61 -5.34 -20.50 15.58
N GLN A 62 -4.65 -20.39 16.71
CA GLN A 62 -3.99 -19.16 17.14
C GLN A 62 -2.79 -18.81 16.26
N SER A 63 -2.42 -17.53 16.25
CA SER A 63 -1.22 -17.01 15.56
C SER A 63 -1.21 -17.28 14.05
N LYS A 64 -2.38 -17.25 13.40
CA LYS A 64 -2.55 -17.49 11.96
C LYS A 64 -2.96 -16.26 11.14
N ILE A 65 -3.20 -15.11 11.77
CA ILE A 65 -3.65 -13.90 11.08
C ILE A 65 -2.43 -13.08 10.65
N VAL A 66 -2.41 -12.70 9.37
CA VAL A 66 -1.56 -11.64 8.81
C VAL A 66 -2.49 -10.59 8.23
N TRP A 67 -2.33 -9.33 8.63
CA TRP A 67 -3.08 -8.23 8.02
C TRP A 67 -2.41 -7.85 6.70
N ALA A 68 -3.19 -7.77 5.63
CA ALA A 68 -2.70 -7.64 4.26
C ALA A 68 -3.20 -6.36 3.56
N PRO A 69 -3.05 -5.15 4.12
CA PRO A 69 -3.64 -3.95 3.55
C PRO A 69 -2.97 -3.51 2.24
N HIS A 70 -3.72 -2.87 1.36
CA HIS A 70 -3.19 -2.25 0.13
C HIS A 70 -2.90 -0.76 0.36
N TYR A 71 -1.87 -0.23 -0.29
CA TYR A 71 -1.56 1.20 -0.30
C TYR A 71 -0.85 1.60 -1.59
N TYR A 72 -1.36 2.60 -2.32
CA TYR A 72 -0.80 2.97 -3.64
C TYR A 72 -0.35 4.43 -3.72
N SER A 73 0.32 4.74 -4.82
CA SER A 73 0.73 6.08 -5.20
C SER A 73 -0.37 6.87 -5.96
N PRO A 74 -0.17 8.16 -6.27
CA PRO A 74 -1.11 8.96 -7.05
C PRO A 74 -1.40 8.40 -8.44
N SER A 75 -0.53 7.54 -9.00
CA SER A 75 -0.74 6.97 -10.33
C SER A 75 -1.92 6.00 -10.40
N VAL A 76 -2.29 5.40 -9.26
CA VAL A 76 -3.51 4.58 -9.14
C VAL A 76 -4.73 5.47 -8.93
N TYR A 77 -4.64 6.45 -8.03
CA TYR A 77 -5.68 7.46 -7.84
C TYR A 77 -5.13 8.75 -7.19
N PRO A 78 -5.47 9.96 -7.67
CA PRO A 78 -4.89 11.21 -7.16
C PRO A 78 -5.50 11.62 -5.81
N GLN A 79 -5.19 10.96 -4.71
CA GLN A 79 -5.72 11.30 -3.38
C GLN A 79 -5.31 12.72 -2.94
N TYR A 80 -6.25 13.53 -2.42
CA TYR A 80 -5.96 14.91 -2.00
C TYR A 80 -4.87 14.98 -0.93
N PHE A 81 -4.78 14.00 -0.03
CA PHE A 81 -3.75 14.01 1.02
C PHE A 81 -2.34 13.86 0.46
N LEU A 82 -2.15 13.29 -0.74
CA LEU A 82 -0.84 13.07 -1.36
C LEU A 82 -0.23 14.35 -1.97
N VAL A 83 -0.97 15.46 -1.96
CA VAL A 83 -0.47 16.78 -2.37
C VAL A 83 -0.78 17.82 -1.30
N ARG A 84 0.09 18.82 -1.16
CA ARG A 84 -0.05 19.90 -0.17
C ARG A 84 -1.30 20.73 -0.39
N SER A 85 -1.60 20.99 -1.65
CA SER A 85 -2.80 21.71 -2.08
C SER A 85 -3.11 21.36 -3.52
N ALA A 86 -4.36 21.53 -3.92
CA ALA A 86 -4.79 21.54 -5.31
C ALA A 86 -6.02 22.45 -5.42
N GLN A 87 -6.35 22.86 -6.64
CA GLN A 87 -7.63 23.50 -6.92
C GLN A 87 -8.77 22.48 -6.74
N ALA A 88 -10.00 22.99 -6.61
CA ALA A 88 -11.16 22.12 -6.52
C ALA A 88 -11.31 21.29 -7.81
N ARG A 89 -11.53 19.99 -7.64
CA ARG A 89 -11.92 19.08 -8.73
C ARG A 89 -13.15 19.61 -9.47
N ALA A 90 -13.14 19.48 -10.79
CA ALA A 90 -14.37 19.55 -11.57
C ALA A 90 -15.32 18.40 -11.15
N PRO A 91 -16.64 18.60 -11.15
CA PRO A 91 -17.59 17.54 -10.83
C PRO A 91 -17.35 16.26 -11.65
N GLY A 92 -17.21 15.12 -10.97
CA GLY A 92 -16.92 13.82 -11.60
C GLY A 92 -15.46 13.60 -12.02
N SER A 93 -14.58 14.59 -11.86
CA SER A 93 -13.16 14.45 -12.18
C SER A 93 -12.34 14.04 -10.95
N PRO A 94 -11.43 13.05 -11.09
CA PRO A 94 -10.49 12.67 -10.03
C PRO A 94 -9.24 13.55 -10.00
N LEU A 95 -9.03 14.40 -11.02
CA LEU A 95 -7.80 15.15 -11.25
C LEU A 95 -7.61 16.27 -10.23
N LEU A 96 -6.36 16.62 -9.94
CA LEU A 96 -5.99 17.67 -8.99
C LEU A 96 -5.29 18.84 -9.71
N PRO A 97 -6.03 19.76 -10.37
CA PRO A 97 -5.41 20.85 -11.11
C PRO A 97 -4.60 21.77 -10.19
N GLY A 98 -3.46 22.23 -10.69
CA GLY A 98 -2.59 23.16 -9.94
C GLY A 98 -2.14 22.58 -8.59
N TYR A 99 -1.93 21.27 -8.53
CA TYR A 99 -1.44 20.64 -7.32
C TYR A 99 -0.07 21.18 -6.93
N VAL A 100 0.22 21.16 -5.64
CA VAL A 100 1.55 21.44 -5.10
C VAL A 100 2.03 20.25 -4.32
N GLU A 101 3.19 19.72 -4.68
CA GLU A 101 3.77 18.55 -4.03
C GLU A 101 4.25 18.90 -2.61
N TRP A 102 4.19 17.90 -1.73
CA TRP A 102 4.81 17.96 -0.40
C TRP A 102 6.34 17.88 -0.52
N SER A 103 7.05 18.44 0.47
CA SER A 103 8.45 18.08 0.69
C SER A 103 8.60 16.62 1.13
N ASP A 104 9.81 16.06 1.10
CA ASP A 104 10.04 14.65 1.44
C ASP A 104 9.62 14.30 2.88
N GLU A 105 9.93 15.17 3.85
CA GLU A 105 9.57 14.97 5.25
C GLU A 105 8.05 15.03 5.45
N GLU A 106 7.39 16.00 4.81
CA GLU A 106 5.94 16.14 4.90
C GLU A 106 5.21 14.97 4.22
N LEU A 107 5.70 14.51 3.07
CA LEU A 107 5.12 13.37 2.35
C LEU A 107 5.26 12.08 3.16
N LEU A 108 6.41 11.83 3.76
CA LEU A 108 6.59 10.68 4.65
C LEU A 108 5.60 10.73 5.81
N ASN A 109 5.42 11.90 6.45
CA ASN A 109 4.45 12.07 7.52
C ASN A 109 2.99 11.86 7.04
N VAL A 110 2.65 12.31 5.84
CA VAL A 110 1.34 12.06 5.20
C VAL A 110 1.10 10.56 5.02
N VAL A 111 2.06 9.85 4.40
CA VAL A 111 1.94 8.41 4.11
C VAL A 111 1.89 7.62 5.42
N GLN A 112 2.71 7.99 6.41
CA GLN A 112 2.69 7.39 7.75
C GLN A 112 1.35 7.60 8.45
N THR A 113 0.82 8.83 8.45
CA THR A 113 -0.43 9.16 9.14
C THR A 113 -1.61 8.41 8.53
N THR A 114 -1.68 8.37 7.20
CA THR A 114 -2.78 7.68 6.49
C THR A 114 -2.65 6.16 6.57
N ALA A 115 -1.45 5.59 6.48
CA ALA A 115 -1.24 4.17 6.72
C ALA A 115 -1.61 3.81 8.16
N GLN A 116 -1.23 4.64 9.14
CA GLN A 116 -1.57 4.44 10.55
C GLN A 116 -3.08 4.50 10.80
N ASP A 117 -3.77 5.46 10.17
CA ASP A 117 -5.23 5.60 10.23
C ASP A 117 -5.91 4.37 9.62
N MET A 118 -5.55 3.98 8.39
CA MET A 118 -6.17 2.86 7.68
C MET A 118 -5.94 1.51 8.37
N PHE A 119 -4.71 1.20 8.79
CA PHE A 119 -4.36 -0.15 9.26
C PHE A 119 -3.20 -0.21 10.27
N GLY A 120 -2.27 0.73 10.24
CA GLY A 120 -0.98 0.64 10.96
C GLY A 120 -1.13 0.61 12.49
N TYR A 121 -2.24 1.12 13.01
CA TYR A 121 -2.58 1.06 14.43
C TYR A 121 -2.79 -0.38 14.94
N LEU A 122 -3.11 -1.33 14.06
CA LEU A 122 -3.34 -2.73 14.45
C LEU A 122 -2.14 -3.35 15.15
N ARG A 123 -0.92 -2.91 14.81
CA ARG A 123 0.32 -3.33 15.48
C ARG A 123 0.29 -3.18 17.00
N ASN A 124 -0.53 -2.26 17.52
CA ASN A 124 -0.62 -1.94 18.94
C ASN A 124 -1.88 -2.47 19.62
N VAL A 125 -2.89 -2.91 18.86
CA VAL A 125 -4.21 -3.26 19.42
C VAL A 125 -4.64 -4.70 19.11
N GLN A 126 -4.07 -5.32 18.08
CA GLN A 126 -4.31 -6.73 17.77
C GLN A 126 -3.03 -7.38 17.27
N GLY A 127 -2.63 -8.47 17.93
CA GLY A 127 -1.50 -9.29 17.48
C GLY A 127 -1.67 -9.78 16.03
N GLY A 128 -0.56 -9.89 15.32
CA GLY A 128 -0.50 -10.26 13.90
C GLY A 128 0.52 -9.39 13.19
N ALA A 129 1.22 -9.96 12.21
CA ALA A 129 2.09 -9.17 11.34
C ALA A 129 1.25 -8.36 10.35
N ILE A 130 1.69 -7.15 10.02
CA ILE A 130 1.17 -6.42 8.87
C ILE A 130 2.13 -6.61 7.70
N VAL A 131 1.63 -7.16 6.60
CA VAL A 131 2.32 -7.24 5.32
C VAL A 131 1.53 -6.39 4.34
N PHE A 132 2.14 -5.45 3.63
CA PHE A 132 1.39 -4.73 2.60
C PHE A 132 1.00 -5.74 1.50
N GLY A 133 -0.30 -5.99 1.36
CA GLY A 133 -0.85 -6.96 0.42
C GLY A 133 -0.56 -6.55 -1.02
N GLU A 134 -0.66 -5.25 -1.28
CA GLU A 134 -0.18 -4.61 -2.49
C GLU A 134 0.34 -3.22 -2.17
N PHE A 135 1.46 -2.85 -2.78
CA PHE A 135 1.90 -1.46 -2.85
C PHE A 135 2.60 -1.18 -4.17
N GLY A 136 2.41 0.01 -4.73
CA GLY A 136 3.07 0.33 -6.00
C GLY A 136 2.39 1.46 -6.75
N GLY A 137 2.79 1.58 -8.01
CA GLY A 137 2.44 2.68 -8.88
C GLY A 137 3.45 2.81 -10.02
N LEU A 138 3.32 3.90 -10.78
CA LEU A 138 4.37 4.31 -11.71
C LEU A 138 5.58 4.76 -10.89
N TYR A 139 6.74 4.19 -11.21
CA TYR A 139 8.01 4.50 -10.58
C TYR A 139 8.91 5.24 -11.57
N SER A 140 9.54 4.53 -12.51
CA SER A 140 10.42 5.13 -13.52
C SER A 140 9.68 6.09 -14.46
N LEU A 141 8.38 5.89 -14.65
CA LEU A 141 7.54 6.74 -15.49
C LEU A 141 6.93 7.94 -14.75
N ASP A 142 7.20 8.14 -13.46
CA ASP A 142 6.58 9.20 -12.67
C ASP A 142 6.85 10.60 -13.26
N ALA A 143 5.78 11.25 -13.74
CA ALA A 143 5.83 12.55 -14.37
C ALA A 143 5.62 13.71 -13.39
N HIS A 144 5.41 13.44 -12.09
CA HIS A 144 5.37 14.51 -11.10
C HIS A 144 6.74 15.22 -11.03
N PRO A 145 6.80 16.57 -11.03
CA PRO A 145 8.05 17.31 -10.97
C PRO A 145 8.98 16.92 -9.80
N GLN A 146 8.43 16.66 -8.61
CA GLN A 146 9.18 16.16 -7.44
C GLN A 146 9.03 14.65 -7.24
N LYS A 147 8.57 13.91 -8.25
CA LYS A 147 8.47 12.44 -8.21
C LYS A 147 7.61 11.91 -7.05
N THR A 148 6.46 12.55 -6.79
CA THR A 148 5.54 12.14 -5.71
C THR A 148 5.13 10.67 -5.78
N SER A 149 4.94 10.07 -6.96
CA SER A 149 4.61 8.63 -7.05
C SER A 149 5.76 7.75 -6.59
N GLN A 150 6.99 8.03 -7.04
CA GLN A 150 8.19 7.32 -6.56
C GLN A 150 8.36 7.47 -5.06
N ARG A 151 8.21 8.70 -4.54
CA ARG A 151 8.40 8.99 -3.12
C ARG A 151 7.37 8.30 -2.23
N VAL A 152 6.10 8.26 -2.63
CA VAL A 152 5.07 7.49 -1.89
C VAL A 152 5.43 6.02 -1.81
N ILE A 153 5.88 5.41 -2.92
CA ILE A 153 6.31 4.00 -2.94
C ILE A 153 7.51 3.78 -2.01
N GLN A 154 8.50 4.68 -2.04
CA GLN A 154 9.64 4.64 -1.14
C GLN A 154 9.21 4.80 0.34
N ASP A 155 8.27 5.69 0.63
CA ASP A 155 7.77 5.92 1.99
C ASP A 155 6.99 4.72 2.53
N CYS A 156 6.21 4.03 1.68
CA CYS A 156 5.62 2.74 2.03
C CYS A 156 6.70 1.73 2.45
N MET A 157 7.80 1.62 1.67
CA MET A 157 8.90 0.73 2.02
C MET A 157 9.61 1.13 3.33
N LYS A 158 9.78 2.43 3.61
CA LYS A 158 10.29 2.91 4.91
C LYS A 158 9.36 2.52 6.06
N ILE A 159 8.04 2.58 5.86
CA ILE A 159 7.04 2.17 6.86
C ILE A 159 7.09 0.67 7.13
N MET A 160 7.22 -0.15 6.08
CA MET A 160 7.29 -1.62 6.19
C MET A 160 8.45 -2.12 7.05
N LYS A 161 9.49 -1.30 7.26
CA LYS A 161 10.64 -1.62 8.12
C LYS A 161 10.39 -1.36 9.61
N GLN A 162 9.29 -0.69 9.96
CA GLN A 162 8.99 -0.39 11.37
C GLN A 162 8.52 -1.64 12.13
N PRO A 163 8.71 -1.71 13.46
CA PRO A 163 8.26 -2.84 14.27
C PRO A 163 6.78 -3.16 14.06
N GLY A 164 6.45 -4.44 13.92
CA GLY A 164 5.08 -4.93 13.68
C GLY A 164 4.68 -5.03 12.20
N TYR A 165 5.47 -4.47 11.29
CA TYR A 165 5.39 -4.76 9.86
C TYR A 165 6.34 -5.90 9.47
N ALA A 166 6.03 -6.56 8.36
CA ALA A 166 6.78 -7.69 7.81
C ALA A 166 6.93 -7.60 6.29
N GLY A 167 7.10 -6.39 5.75
CA GLY A 167 7.32 -6.16 4.32
C GLY A 167 6.04 -5.97 3.53
N GLY A 168 6.09 -6.32 2.24
CA GLY A 168 4.95 -6.21 1.34
C GLY A 168 5.20 -6.85 -0.02
N TYR A 169 4.12 -7.01 -0.79
CA TYR A 169 4.19 -7.43 -2.19
C TYR A 169 4.07 -6.19 -3.07
N MET A 170 5.15 -5.87 -3.78
CA MET A 170 5.15 -4.78 -4.73
C MET A 170 4.27 -5.16 -5.93
N TRP A 171 3.31 -4.29 -6.24
CA TRP A 171 2.45 -4.39 -7.40
C TRP A 171 3.04 -3.57 -8.57
N SER A 172 3.55 -4.21 -9.63
CA SER A 172 3.66 -5.67 -9.78
C SER A 172 4.89 -6.12 -10.56
N LEU A 173 5.10 -7.43 -10.62
CA LEU A 173 6.07 -8.02 -11.54
C LEU A 173 5.69 -7.76 -13.01
N ASN A 174 4.39 -7.77 -13.30
CA ASN A 174 3.83 -7.75 -14.65
C ASN A 174 3.98 -6.36 -15.31
N PRO A 175 4.58 -6.27 -16.51
CA PRO A 175 4.78 -5.00 -17.22
C PRO A 175 3.48 -4.31 -17.64
N GLU A 176 2.41 -5.08 -17.85
CA GLU A 176 1.13 -4.59 -18.38
C GLU A 176 0.20 -3.99 -17.31
N SER A 177 0.66 -3.83 -16.07
CA SER A 177 -0.13 -3.24 -14.98
C SER A 177 -0.48 -1.79 -15.31
N GLY A 178 -1.77 -1.50 -15.43
CA GLY A 178 -2.27 -0.20 -15.89
C GLY A 178 -2.47 0.83 -14.77
N TYR A 179 -2.10 2.08 -15.05
CA TYR A 179 -2.25 3.23 -14.17
C TYR A 179 -2.97 4.37 -14.88
N GLY A 180 -3.89 5.03 -14.18
CA GLY A 180 -4.83 5.98 -14.77
C GLY A 180 -4.39 7.44 -14.75
N TYR A 181 -3.34 7.77 -13.99
CA TYR A 181 -2.97 9.17 -13.70
C TYR A 181 -1.46 9.37 -13.73
N ASN A 182 -1.00 10.40 -14.43
CA ASN A 182 0.41 10.78 -14.46
C ASN A 182 0.63 12.17 -15.10
N PRO A 183 0.90 13.24 -14.33
CA PRO A 183 0.81 13.32 -12.88
C PRO A 183 -0.63 13.51 -12.39
N SER A 184 -0.83 13.93 -11.13
CA SER A 184 -2.14 14.03 -10.47
C SER A 184 -3.20 14.91 -11.15
N ASP A 185 -2.81 15.78 -12.09
CA ASP A 185 -3.72 16.62 -12.90
C ASP A 185 -3.99 16.07 -14.30
N THR A 186 -3.43 14.91 -14.64
CA THR A 186 -3.48 14.34 -15.99
C THR A 186 -3.98 12.89 -15.93
N SER A 187 -5.10 12.61 -16.59
CA SER A 187 -5.61 11.26 -16.80
C SER A 187 -5.05 10.67 -18.10
N GLY A 188 -4.85 9.35 -18.12
CA GLY A 188 -4.35 8.63 -19.28
C GLY A 188 -4.30 7.14 -19.00
N TYR A 189 -3.44 6.44 -19.74
CA TYR A 189 -3.15 5.04 -19.51
C TYR A 189 -1.67 4.79 -19.68
N TRP A 190 -1.01 4.44 -18.58
CA TRP A 190 0.39 4.05 -18.55
C TRP A 190 0.49 2.63 -18.03
N GLN A 191 1.53 1.93 -18.46
CA GLN A 191 1.82 0.58 -18.00
C GLN A 191 3.23 0.53 -17.45
N GLU A 192 3.37 -0.03 -16.26
CA GLU A 192 4.67 -0.26 -15.64
C GLU A 192 4.61 -1.46 -14.71
N GLY A 193 5.67 -2.26 -14.71
CA GLY A 193 5.93 -3.29 -13.71
C GLY A 193 7.42 -3.36 -13.42
N LEU A 194 7.79 -4.37 -12.63
CA LEU A 194 9.21 -4.67 -12.37
C LEU A 194 9.90 -5.29 -13.58
N LEU A 195 9.15 -5.97 -14.45
CA LEU A 195 9.61 -6.37 -15.76
C LEU A 195 9.25 -5.31 -16.79
N GLN A 196 10.02 -5.26 -17.87
CA GLN A 196 9.70 -4.56 -19.10
C GLN A 196 8.74 -5.41 -19.94
N SER A 197 8.18 -4.82 -21.00
CA SER A 197 7.18 -5.48 -21.86
C SER A 197 7.66 -6.75 -22.58
N ASP A 198 8.97 -6.99 -22.60
CA ASP A 198 9.58 -8.22 -23.12
C ASP A 198 9.50 -9.41 -22.15
N TRP A 199 9.01 -9.19 -20.91
CA TRP A 199 8.92 -10.21 -19.84
C TRP A 199 10.26 -10.81 -19.40
N VAL A 200 11.36 -10.18 -19.78
CA VAL A 200 12.73 -10.68 -19.53
C VAL A 200 13.57 -9.61 -18.86
N THR A 201 13.54 -8.39 -19.38
CA THR A 201 14.36 -7.29 -18.88
C THR A 201 13.72 -6.69 -17.64
N ALA A 202 14.50 -6.48 -16.58
CA ALA A 202 14.01 -5.79 -15.39
C ALA A 202 14.00 -4.27 -15.59
N ASN A 203 13.00 -3.60 -15.01
CA ASN A 203 13.04 -2.19 -14.69
C ASN A 203 14.07 -1.95 -13.59
N THR A 204 15.31 -1.67 -13.98
CA THR A 204 16.44 -1.56 -13.04
C THR A 204 16.30 -0.40 -12.08
N GLU A 205 15.59 0.67 -12.45
CA GLU A 205 15.33 1.80 -11.54
C GLU A 205 14.40 1.37 -10.41
N TYR A 206 13.27 0.73 -10.74
CA TYR A 206 12.34 0.24 -9.74
C TYR A 206 12.94 -0.91 -8.92
N LEU A 207 13.65 -1.85 -9.56
CA LEU A 207 14.34 -2.94 -8.86
C LEU A 207 15.34 -2.41 -7.83
N LYS A 208 16.16 -1.42 -8.21
CA LYS A 208 17.12 -0.80 -7.30
C LYS A 208 16.43 -0.10 -6.13
N ALA A 209 15.25 0.48 -6.34
CA ALA A 209 14.50 1.09 -5.26
C ALA A 209 14.04 0.09 -4.19
N LEU A 210 13.79 -1.17 -4.57
CA LEU A 210 13.37 -2.23 -3.65
C LEU A 210 14.48 -2.66 -2.69
N GLU A 211 15.75 -2.40 -3.01
CA GLU A 211 16.92 -2.73 -2.17
C GLU A 211 16.82 -2.10 -0.76
N ILE A 212 16.01 -1.06 -0.57
CA ILE A 212 15.74 -0.49 0.76
C ILE A 212 15.17 -1.52 1.76
N LEU A 213 14.55 -2.59 1.26
CA LEU A 213 13.99 -3.68 2.05
C LEU A 213 15.01 -4.79 2.38
N ASP A 214 16.21 -4.77 1.79
CA ASP A 214 17.21 -5.83 1.95
C ASP A 214 17.82 -5.92 3.37
N ASP A 215 17.67 -4.86 4.17
CA ASP A 215 18.11 -4.80 5.56
C ASP A 215 16.96 -5.03 6.57
N MET A 216 15.79 -5.48 6.10
CA MET A 216 14.67 -5.79 6.97
C MET A 216 15.04 -6.82 8.04
N THR A 217 14.61 -6.57 9.27
CA THR A 217 14.81 -7.50 10.38
C THR A 217 14.19 -8.85 10.05
N ASN A 218 14.96 -9.93 10.24
CA ASN A 218 14.57 -11.31 9.94
C ASN A 218 14.35 -11.60 8.45
N LEU A 219 14.79 -10.74 7.52
CA LEU A 219 14.82 -11.10 6.11
C LEU A 219 15.70 -12.35 5.92
N GLN A 220 15.13 -13.36 5.28
CA GLN A 220 15.83 -14.58 4.90
C GLN A 220 15.56 -14.82 3.42
N PRO A 221 16.59 -14.98 2.59
CA PRO A 221 16.40 -15.40 1.21
C PRO A 221 15.61 -16.71 1.18
N PHE A 222 14.69 -16.82 0.21
CA PHE A 222 14.03 -18.09 -0.01
C PHE A 222 15.11 -19.15 -0.32
N PRO A 223 15.13 -20.29 0.39
CA PRO A 223 16.19 -21.27 0.20
C PRO A 223 16.14 -21.79 -1.23
N CYS A 224 17.29 -21.79 -1.91
CA CYS A 224 17.43 -22.52 -3.16
C CYS A 224 17.31 -24.02 -2.86
N TYR A 225 16.25 -24.66 -3.33
CA TYR A 225 16.16 -26.12 -3.30
C TYR A 225 17.08 -26.67 -4.38
N VAL A 226 18.07 -27.46 -3.97
CA VAL A 226 18.86 -28.25 -4.91
C VAL A 226 17.92 -29.31 -5.50
N PRO A 227 17.89 -29.49 -6.83
CA PRO A 227 17.01 -30.47 -7.49
C PRO A 227 17.15 -31.89 -6.96
#